data_AF-X0SFX1-F1
#
_entry.id   AF-X0SFX1-F1
#
_cell.length_a   1.000
_cell.length_b   1.000
_cell.length_c   1.000
_cell.angle_alpha   90.00
_cell.angle_beta   90.00
_cell.angle_gamma   90.00
#
_symmetry.space_group_name_H-M   'P 1'
#
loop_
_entity.id
_entity.type
_entity.pdbx_description
1 polymer ?
#
loop_
_entity_poly.entity_id
_entity_poly.type
_entity_poly.pdbx_seq_one_letter_code
_entity_poly.pdbx_strand_id
1 'polypeptide(L)'
;MNLDRGDFETENLIVWEKTIRELFPIAIPNNCLWKDIDSIISILNKISSIDNLNHTLFPAGGGHDLTGAKRSSEKGCIEFSTPNSVRIVKPKVWEFNYFPNNAGWAYFRLETAGLKPITPNVNSSFIKEKVTELEPGHYTEKEIWEKGYLGYNENNNRILLPKSARIVSRYFKGSFVVFAKSSPYNKNHVSYDARHDKMNGKKFRQYIEKCIIKLNEES
;
A
#
# COMPACT_ATOMS: atom_id res chain seq x y z
N MET A 1 3.40 -24.48 13.88
CA MET A 1 2.12 -25.20 13.90
C MET A 1 1.32 -24.64 12.74
N ASN A 2 1.01 -25.43 11.70
CA ASN A 2 0.17 -24.94 10.60
C ASN A 2 -1.27 -24.94 11.10
N LEU A 3 -1.86 -23.76 11.27
CA LEU A 3 -3.28 -23.62 11.56
C LEU A 3 -4.08 -24.16 10.38
N ASP A 4 -5.24 -24.79 10.65
CA ASP A 4 -6.20 -25.02 9.58
C ASP A 4 -6.70 -23.68 9.03
N ARG A 5 -7.19 -23.66 7.79
CA ARG A 5 -7.62 -22.43 7.12
C ARG A 5 -8.70 -21.69 7.90
N GLY A 6 -9.63 -22.41 8.52
CA GLY A 6 -10.69 -21.81 9.34
C GLY A 6 -10.15 -21.11 10.60
N ASP A 7 -9.17 -21.75 11.25
CA ASP A 7 -8.50 -21.19 12.44
C ASP A 7 -7.70 -19.94 12.07
N PHE A 8 -6.96 -19.97 10.95
CA PHE A 8 -6.23 -18.81 10.45
C PHE A 8 -7.15 -17.64 10.13
N GLU A 9 -8.27 -17.87 9.42
CA GLU A 9 -9.19 -16.80 9.04
C GLU A 9 -9.78 -16.11 10.28
N THR A 10 -10.16 -16.91 11.28
CA THR A 10 -10.70 -16.44 12.56
C THR A 10 -9.65 -15.65 13.35
N GLU A 11 -8.45 -16.20 13.51
CA GLU A 11 -7.37 -15.54 14.24
C GLU A 11 -6.97 -14.22 13.58
N ASN A 12 -6.85 -14.19 12.24
CA ASN A 12 -6.52 -12.96 11.52
C ASN A 12 -7.51 -11.83 11.80
N LEU A 13 -8.81 -12.12 11.82
CA LEU A 13 -9.84 -11.11 12.10
C LEU A 13 -9.86 -10.68 13.57
N ILE A 14 -9.60 -11.59 14.51
CA ILE A 14 -9.46 -11.26 15.94
C ILE A 14 -8.27 -10.32 16.16
N VAL A 15 -7.11 -10.64 15.58
CA VAL A 15 -5.91 -9.81 15.69
C VAL A 15 -6.11 -8.46 15.01
N TRP A 16 -6.83 -8.42 13.88
CA TRP A 16 -7.21 -7.17 13.20
C TRP A 16 -8.05 -6.27 14.09
N GLU A 17 -9.12 -6.80 14.68
CA GLU A 17 -9.97 -6.02 15.57
C GLU A 17 -9.21 -5.55 16.82
N LYS A 18 -8.37 -6.41 17.42
CA LYS A 18 -7.49 -6.02 18.52
C LYS A 18 -6.57 -4.86 18.12
N THR A 19 -5.97 -4.92 16.94
CA THR A 19 -5.10 -3.85 16.41
C THR A 19 -5.87 -2.53 16.24
N ILE A 20 -7.12 -2.57 15.76
CA ILE A 20 -7.99 -1.39 15.68
C ILE A 20 -8.28 -0.83 17.08
N ARG A 21 -8.57 -1.68 18.07
CA ARG A 21 -8.81 -1.25 19.46
C ARG A 21 -7.59 -0.63 20.10
N GLU A 22 -6.39 -1.08 19.77
CA GLU A 22 -5.15 -0.44 20.21
C GLU A 22 -4.94 0.94 19.58
N LEU A 23 -5.36 1.14 18.32
CA LEU A 23 -5.33 2.45 17.66
C LEU A 23 -6.39 3.42 18.21
N PHE A 24 -7.51 2.89 18.71
CA PHE A 24 -8.66 3.67 19.19
C PHE A 24 -9.16 3.15 20.55
N PRO A 25 -8.41 3.40 21.65
CA PRO A 25 -8.62 2.71 22.93
C PRO A 25 -9.91 3.11 23.67
N ILE A 26 -10.44 4.30 23.41
CA ILE A 26 -11.65 4.80 24.09
C ILE A 26 -12.91 4.50 23.27
N ALA A 27 -12.90 4.85 21.99
CA ALA A 27 -14.00 4.64 21.08
C ALA A 27 -13.47 4.54 19.64
N ILE A 28 -13.98 3.58 18.87
CA ILE A 28 -13.61 3.39 17.47
C ILE A 28 -14.49 4.32 16.61
N PRO A 29 -13.94 5.33 15.93
CA PRO A 29 -14.73 6.18 15.07
C PRO A 29 -15.13 5.44 13.79
N ASN A 30 -16.32 5.74 13.25
CA ASN A 30 -16.74 5.22 11.95
C ASN A 30 -15.79 5.63 10.81
N ASN A 31 -15.17 6.81 10.94
CA ASN A 31 -14.20 7.34 9.99
C ASN A 31 -13.14 8.20 10.72
N CYS A 32 -11.87 8.11 10.32
CA CYS A 32 -10.80 8.95 10.81
C CYS A 32 -9.84 9.31 9.67
N LEU A 33 -9.32 10.54 9.65
CA LEU A 33 -8.46 11.05 8.59
C LEU A 33 -7.14 11.55 9.16
N TRP A 34 -6.04 11.13 8.54
CA TRP A 34 -4.69 11.66 8.80
C TRP A 34 -4.12 12.29 7.53
N LYS A 35 -3.53 13.47 7.70
CA LYS A 35 -2.73 14.16 6.67
C LYS A 35 -1.27 14.31 7.08
N ASP A 36 -0.97 14.12 8.35
CA ASP A 36 0.38 14.16 8.89
C ASP A 36 1.16 12.90 8.50
N ILE A 37 2.39 13.08 8.01
CA ILE A 37 3.21 12.00 7.48
C ILE A 37 3.67 11.03 8.57
N ASP A 38 4.06 11.54 9.74
CA ASP A 38 4.57 10.69 10.82
C ASP A 38 3.48 9.79 11.40
N SER A 39 2.27 10.33 11.54
CA SER A 39 1.08 9.57 11.94
C SER A 39 0.78 8.45 10.93
N ILE A 40 0.82 8.75 9.63
CA ILE A 40 0.60 7.76 8.56
C ILE A 40 1.65 6.65 8.63
N ILE A 41 2.94 7.01 8.75
CA ILE A 41 4.03 6.03 8.86
C ILE A 41 3.87 5.17 10.12
N SER A 42 3.51 5.76 11.25
CA SER A 42 3.34 5.03 12.52
C SER A 42 2.22 3.99 12.43
N ILE A 43 1.09 4.34 11.81
CA ILE A 43 -0.03 3.42 11.60
C ILE A 43 0.35 2.31 10.63
N LEU A 44 0.99 2.64 9.50
CA LEU A 44 1.47 1.66 8.53
C LEU A 44 2.43 0.66 9.18
N ASN A 45 3.38 1.14 9.99
CA ASN A 45 4.35 0.29 10.69
C ASN A 45 3.70 -0.58 11.78
N LYS A 46 2.70 -0.06 12.50
CA LYS A 46 1.94 -0.84 13.48
C LYS A 46 1.19 -2.01 12.84
N ILE A 47 0.60 -1.78 11.65
CA ILE A 47 -0.13 -2.81 10.90
C ILE A 47 0.85 -3.81 10.29
N SER A 48 2.00 -3.35 9.78
CA SER A 48 2.97 -4.21 9.10
C SER A 48 3.86 -5.01 10.04
N SER A 49 3.96 -4.64 11.32
CA SER A 49 4.75 -5.38 12.31
C SER A 49 4.09 -6.68 12.77
N ILE A 50 2.87 -6.95 12.31
CA ILE A 50 2.10 -8.14 12.69
C ILE A 50 2.02 -9.07 11.48
N ASP A 51 2.64 -10.24 11.63
CA ASP A 51 2.74 -11.22 10.57
C ASP A 51 1.35 -11.67 10.07
N ASN A 52 1.22 -11.79 8.75
CA ASN A 52 -0.01 -12.22 8.07
C ASN A 52 -1.28 -11.40 8.38
N LEU A 53 -1.15 -10.21 8.98
CA LEU A 53 -2.31 -9.44 9.39
C LEU A 53 -3.05 -8.80 8.21
N ASN A 54 -2.30 -8.14 7.33
CA ASN A 54 -2.84 -7.20 6.36
C ASN A 54 -2.69 -7.68 4.93
N HIS A 55 -3.52 -7.15 4.05
CA HIS A 55 -3.33 -7.23 2.61
C HIS A 55 -3.58 -5.86 1.97
N THR A 56 -2.58 -5.35 1.24
CA THR A 56 -2.65 -4.04 0.57
C THR A 56 -2.96 -4.23 -0.91
N LEU A 57 -4.09 -3.73 -1.36
CA LEU A 57 -4.48 -3.72 -2.77
C LEU A 57 -4.01 -2.45 -3.46
N PHE A 58 -3.59 -2.59 -4.72
CA PHE A 58 -2.96 -1.51 -5.49
C PHE A 58 -3.91 -0.87 -6.52
N PRO A 59 -3.66 0.40 -6.91
CA PRO A 59 -4.52 1.13 -7.83
C PRO A 59 -4.55 0.61 -9.28
N ALA A 60 -3.62 -0.28 -9.66
CA ALA A 60 -3.64 -0.95 -10.98
C ALA A 60 -4.01 -2.45 -10.89
N GLY A 61 -4.49 -2.89 -9.73
CA GLY A 61 -4.82 -4.29 -9.47
C GLY A 61 -3.69 -5.06 -8.82
N GLY A 62 -4.00 -6.27 -8.38
CA GLY A 62 -3.12 -7.05 -7.51
C GLY A 62 -3.05 -6.48 -6.08
N GLY A 63 -2.20 -7.10 -5.27
CA GLY A 63 -1.94 -6.68 -3.90
C GLY A 63 -0.82 -7.49 -3.26
N HIS A 64 -0.22 -6.93 -2.23
CA HIS A 64 0.73 -7.62 -1.37
C HIS A 64 0.59 -7.15 0.07
N ASP A 65 1.15 -7.93 0.99
CA ASP A 65 1.17 -7.58 2.40
C ASP A 65 2.19 -6.43 2.61
N LEU A 66 1.78 -5.43 3.39
CA LEU A 66 2.64 -4.33 3.80
C LEU A 66 3.67 -4.84 4.80
N THR A 67 4.94 -4.51 4.60
CA THR A 67 6.06 -4.94 5.46
C THR A 67 6.73 -3.79 6.20
N GLY A 68 6.39 -2.54 5.89
CA GLY A 68 6.89 -1.37 6.60
C GLY A 68 6.69 -0.08 5.83
N ALA A 69 6.91 1.04 6.51
CA ALA A 69 6.88 2.38 5.94
C ALA A 69 7.93 3.29 6.59
N LYS A 70 8.44 4.23 5.81
CA LYS A 70 9.37 5.26 6.28
C LYS A 70 9.23 6.54 5.45
N ARG A 71 9.89 7.61 5.90
CA ARG A 71 10.03 8.83 5.11
C ARG A 71 10.84 8.54 3.85
N SER A 72 10.41 9.09 2.72
CA SER A 72 11.19 9.09 1.49
C SER A 72 12.19 10.25 1.50
N SER A 73 13.27 10.12 0.71
CA SER A 73 14.13 11.26 0.35
C SER A 73 13.37 12.34 -0.43
N GLU A 74 12.29 11.97 -1.13
CA GLU A 74 11.43 12.94 -1.81
C GLU A 74 10.57 13.70 -0.80
N LYS A 75 10.69 15.04 -0.80
CA LYS A 75 10.01 15.92 0.15
C LYS A 75 8.50 15.67 0.16
N GLY A 76 7.98 15.39 1.36
CA GLY A 76 6.56 15.16 1.59
C GLY A 76 6.06 13.80 1.13
N CYS A 77 6.96 12.86 0.84
CA CYS A 77 6.62 11.51 0.39
C CYS A 77 6.96 10.46 1.45
N ILE A 78 6.30 9.32 1.34
CA ILE A 78 6.61 8.13 2.11
C ILE A 78 7.07 7.03 1.18
N GLU A 79 7.93 6.17 1.70
CA GLU A 79 8.19 4.85 1.16
C GLU A 79 7.36 3.86 1.94
N PHE A 80 6.59 3.03 1.27
CA PHE A 80 6.04 1.84 1.90
C PHE A 80 6.46 0.59 1.13
N SER A 81 6.77 -0.44 1.89
CA SER A 81 7.43 -1.65 1.42
C SER A 81 6.44 -2.80 1.37
N THR A 82 6.58 -3.61 0.34
CA THR A 82 6.00 -4.95 0.25
C THR A 82 7.14 -5.92 -0.04
N PRO A 83 6.91 -7.25 -0.06
CA PRO A 83 7.95 -8.20 -0.44
C PRO A 83 8.60 -7.79 -1.78
N ASN A 84 9.93 -7.65 -1.75
CA ASN A 84 10.78 -7.35 -2.90
C ASN A 84 10.45 -6.04 -3.67
N SER A 85 9.69 -5.11 -3.08
CA SER A 85 9.30 -3.88 -3.78
C SER A 85 9.08 -2.70 -2.83
N VAL A 86 9.65 -1.55 -3.19
CA VAL A 86 9.43 -0.27 -2.51
C VAL A 86 8.59 0.64 -3.41
N ARG A 87 7.60 1.29 -2.81
CA ARG A 87 6.74 2.27 -3.48
C ARG A 87 6.94 3.63 -2.85
N ILE A 88 7.28 4.62 -3.68
CA ILE A 88 7.34 6.02 -3.26
C ILE A 88 6.04 6.69 -3.66
N VAL A 89 5.35 7.26 -2.66
CA VAL A 89 4.07 7.93 -2.85
C VAL A 89 4.02 9.22 -2.06
N LYS A 90 3.35 10.24 -2.62
CA LYS A 90 3.00 11.45 -1.89
C LYS A 90 1.62 11.29 -1.27
N PRO A 91 1.48 11.08 0.06
CA PRO A 91 0.18 10.94 0.70
C PRO A 91 -0.63 12.24 0.56
N LYS A 92 -1.90 12.13 0.15
CA LYS A 92 -2.88 13.22 0.22
C LYS A 92 -3.72 13.11 1.49
N VAL A 93 -4.22 11.91 1.77
CA VAL A 93 -4.95 11.57 2.98
C VAL A 93 -4.88 10.07 3.21
N TRP A 94 -4.68 9.70 4.47
CA TRP A 94 -4.88 8.34 4.97
C TRP A 94 -6.21 8.31 5.71
N GLU A 95 -7.07 7.38 5.35
CA GLU A 95 -8.44 7.32 5.83
C GLU A 95 -8.70 5.95 6.43
N PHE A 96 -9.15 5.91 7.69
CA PHE A 96 -9.69 4.71 8.31
C PHE A 96 -11.21 4.69 8.19
N ASN A 97 -11.76 3.51 7.86
CA ASN A 97 -13.19 3.27 7.79
C ASN A 97 -13.56 2.06 8.64
N TYR A 98 -14.47 2.27 9.59
CA TYR A 98 -15.03 1.25 10.45
C TYR A 98 -16.54 1.08 10.23
N PHE A 99 -17.00 -0.15 10.43
CA PHE A 99 -18.40 -0.55 10.31
C PHE A 99 -18.77 -1.31 11.59
N PRO A 100 -19.64 -0.75 12.45
CA PRO A 100 -20.07 -1.41 13.68
C PRO A 100 -20.60 -2.83 13.40
N ASN A 101 -20.26 -3.77 14.29
CA ASN A 101 -20.57 -5.20 14.17
C ASN A 101 -19.97 -5.90 12.93
N ASN A 102 -19.13 -5.22 12.15
CA ASN A 102 -18.57 -5.70 10.89
C ASN A 102 -17.07 -5.36 10.80
N ALA A 103 -16.32 -5.57 11.90
CA ALA A 103 -14.91 -5.17 12.00
C ALA A 103 -14.01 -5.80 10.93
N GLY A 104 -14.34 -6.99 10.42
CA GLY A 104 -13.62 -7.63 9.32
C GLY A 104 -13.74 -6.89 7.97
N TRP A 105 -14.66 -5.95 7.84
CA TRP A 105 -14.79 -5.06 6.68
C TRP A 105 -14.10 -3.70 6.88
N ALA A 106 -13.55 -3.44 8.07
CA ALA A 106 -12.81 -2.21 8.31
C ALA A 106 -11.55 -2.16 7.46
N TYR A 107 -11.22 -0.97 6.96
CA TYR A 107 -10.08 -0.77 6.08
C TYR A 107 -9.42 0.58 6.25
N PHE A 108 -8.18 0.66 5.82
CA PHE A 108 -7.50 1.92 5.59
C PHE A 108 -7.40 2.21 4.09
N ARG A 109 -7.46 3.48 3.69
CA ARG A 109 -7.32 3.94 2.31
C ARG A 109 -6.29 5.06 2.24
N LEU A 110 -5.25 4.88 1.42
CA LEU A 110 -4.30 5.93 1.09
C LEU A 110 -4.67 6.55 -0.24
N GLU A 111 -5.15 7.79 -0.23
CA GLU A 111 -5.23 8.58 -1.46
C GLU A 111 -3.90 9.29 -1.68
N THR A 112 -3.36 9.24 -2.90
CA THR A 112 -2.11 9.92 -3.24
C THR A 112 -2.35 11.28 -3.89
N ALA A 113 -1.46 12.23 -3.63
CA ALA A 113 -1.46 13.55 -4.27
C ALA A 113 -0.78 13.54 -5.64
N GLY A 114 -0.04 12.47 -5.94
CA GLY A 114 0.69 12.26 -7.18
C GLY A 114 2.09 12.87 -7.21
N LEU A 115 3.02 12.10 -7.77
CA LEU A 115 4.37 12.56 -8.12
C LEU A 115 4.42 12.99 -9.59
N LYS A 116 5.36 13.88 -9.90
CA LYS A 116 5.75 14.12 -11.29
C LYS A 116 6.66 12.99 -11.79
N PRO A 117 6.52 12.56 -13.05
CA PRO A 117 7.47 11.64 -13.66
C PRO A 117 8.89 12.22 -13.66
N ILE A 118 9.87 11.37 -13.40
CA ILE A 118 11.28 11.67 -13.66
C ILE A 118 11.65 11.23 -15.07
N THR A 119 11.13 10.09 -15.50
CA THR A 119 11.39 9.58 -16.84
C THR A 119 10.76 10.54 -17.86
N PRO A 120 11.52 11.04 -18.86
CA PRO A 120 10.98 11.90 -19.89
C PRO A 120 9.88 11.20 -20.72
N ASN A 121 8.92 11.97 -21.22
CA ASN A 121 7.89 11.50 -22.17
C ASN A 121 7.09 10.26 -21.71
N VAL A 122 6.92 10.09 -20.39
CA VAL A 122 6.07 9.06 -19.83
C VAL A 122 4.64 9.22 -20.32
N ASN A 123 4.05 8.12 -20.80
CA ASN A 123 2.67 8.08 -21.24
C ASN A 123 1.74 8.48 -20.08
N SER A 124 0.88 9.46 -20.31
CA SER A 124 -0.05 10.01 -19.28
C SER A 124 -1.08 9.00 -18.76
N SER A 125 -1.28 7.89 -19.47
CA SER A 125 -2.09 6.76 -19.01
C SER A 125 -1.44 6.00 -17.85
N PHE A 126 -0.10 6.00 -17.75
CA PHE A 126 0.59 5.34 -16.65
C PHE A 126 0.30 5.98 -15.31
N ILE A 127 0.15 5.15 -14.28
CA ILE A 127 -0.11 5.60 -12.91
C ILE A 127 1.15 5.64 -12.05
N LYS A 128 2.26 5.09 -12.57
CA LYS A 128 3.56 4.99 -11.92
C LYS A 128 4.67 4.80 -12.94
N GLU A 129 5.90 5.08 -12.51
CA GLU A 129 7.13 4.65 -13.17
C GLU A 129 7.92 3.71 -12.27
N LYS A 130 8.75 2.86 -12.89
CA LYS A 130 9.73 2.03 -12.21
C LYS A 130 11.10 2.56 -12.61
N VAL A 131 11.93 2.87 -11.62
CA VAL A 131 13.24 3.51 -11.82
C VAL A 131 14.29 2.85 -10.94
N THR A 132 15.56 3.00 -11.33
CA THR A 132 16.70 2.64 -10.48
C THR A 132 17.07 3.87 -9.66
N GLU A 133 16.94 3.78 -8.34
CA GLU A 133 17.49 4.78 -7.42
C GLU A 133 18.92 4.37 -7.10
N LEU A 134 19.91 5.20 -7.46
CA LEU A 134 21.32 4.92 -7.21
C LEU A 134 21.70 5.31 -5.77
N GLU A 135 21.23 6.48 -5.35
CA GLU A 135 21.33 7.04 -4.00
C GLU A 135 20.01 7.73 -3.66
N PRO A 136 19.69 7.97 -2.38
CA PRO A 136 18.39 8.53 -2.00
C PRO A 136 18.03 9.81 -2.79
N GLY A 137 16.99 9.74 -3.62
CA GLY A 137 16.53 10.86 -4.45
C GLY A 137 17.25 11.03 -5.79
N HIS A 138 18.25 10.21 -6.12
CA HIS A 138 18.97 10.22 -7.38
C HIS A 138 18.62 9.00 -8.25
N TYR A 139 17.94 9.26 -9.36
CA TYR A 139 17.30 8.21 -10.17
C TYR A 139 17.89 8.13 -11.58
N THR A 140 17.86 6.92 -12.12
CA THR A 140 18.16 6.60 -13.53
C THR A 140 17.15 5.58 -14.05
N GLU A 141 17.25 5.26 -15.33
CA GLU A 141 16.43 4.27 -16.04
C GLU A 141 16.43 2.91 -15.32
N LYS A 142 15.30 2.18 -15.36
CA LYS A 142 15.20 0.86 -14.71
C LYS A 142 16.14 -0.17 -15.34
N GLU A 143 16.46 0.01 -16.62
CA GLU A 143 17.31 -0.84 -17.43
C GLU A 143 18.73 -0.91 -16.84
N ILE A 144 19.17 0.14 -16.13
CA ILE A 144 20.46 0.16 -15.42
C ILE A 144 20.53 -0.91 -14.32
N TRP A 145 19.43 -1.16 -13.62
CA TRP A 145 19.37 -2.22 -12.62
C TRP A 145 19.47 -3.61 -13.26
N GLU A 146 18.74 -3.84 -14.35
CA GLU A 146 18.75 -5.10 -15.09
C GLU A 146 20.12 -5.38 -15.71
N LYS A 147 20.76 -4.32 -16.22
CA LYS A 147 22.12 -4.34 -16.77
C LYS A 147 23.19 -4.60 -15.70
N GLY A 148 22.99 -4.10 -14.47
CA GLY A 148 23.88 -4.32 -13.32
C GLY A 148 25.14 -3.44 -13.27
N TYR A 149 25.28 -2.45 -14.15
CA TYR A 149 26.40 -1.49 -14.17
C TYR A 149 26.02 -0.19 -14.89
N LEU A 150 26.64 0.93 -14.51
CA LEU A 150 26.37 2.27 -15.05
C LEU A 150 26.95 2.46 -16.45
N GLY A 151 28.15 1.94 -16.69
CA GLY A 151 28.88 2.12 -17.94
C GLY A 151 30.27 1.50 -17.87
N TYR A 152 31.18 1.96 -18.74
CA TYR A 152 32.58 1.56 -18.75
C TYR A 152 33.45 2.79 -18.44
N ASN A 153 34.52 2.59 -17.68
CA ASN A 153 35.54 3.63 -17.46
C ASN A 153 36.54 3.67 -18.64
N GLU A 154 37.51 4.58 -18.55
CA GLU A 154 38.55 4.77 -19.58
C GLU A 154 39.37 3.50 -19.87
N ASN A 155 39.49 2.61 -18.89
CA ASN A 155 40.18 1.33 -18.99
C ASN A 155 39.25 0.18 -19.45
N ASN A 156 38.07 0.50 -19.98
CA ASN A 156 37.05 -0.44 -20.43
C ASN A 156 36.54 -1.41 -19.34
N ASN A 157 36.66 -1.03 -18.06
CA ASN A 157 36.12 -1.78 -16.93
C ASN A 157 34.72 -1.28 -16.56
N ARG A 158 33.84 -2.20 -16.14
CA ARG A 158 32.46 -1.86 -15.74
C ARG A 158 32.45 -0.98 -14.49
N ILE A 159 31.68 0.09 -14.54
CA ILE A 159 31.36 0.94 -13.39
C ILE A 159 30.16 0.31 -12.67
N LEU A 160 30.41 -0.33 -11.53
CA LEU A 160 29.39 -1.05 -10.78
C LEU A 160 28.32 -0.10 -10.22
N LEU A 161 27.13 -0.65 -9.96
CA LEU A 161 26.11 0.06 -9.20
C LEU A 161 26.59 0.30 -7.75
N PRO A 162 26.27 1.46 -7.15
CA PRO A 162 26.54 1.68 -5.74
C PRO A 162 25.75 0.68 -4.88
N LYS A 163 26.26 0.38 -3.68
CA LYS A 163 25.59 -0.56 -2.74
C LYS A 163 24.19 -0.11 -2.32
N SER A 164 23.92 1.19 -2.37
CA SER A 164 22.62 1.80 -2.12
C SER A 164 21.63 1.63 -3.27
N ALA A 165 22.10 1.19 -4.45
CA ALA A 165 21.24 1.08 -5.62
C ALA A 165 20.08 0.13 -5.36
N ARG A 166 18.88 0.52 -5.79
CA ARG A 166 17.66 -0.28 -5.67
C ARG A 166 16.64 0.08 -6.72
N ILE A 167 15.72 -0.84 -6.96
CA ILE A 167 14.53 -0.59 -7.77
C ILE A 167 13.41 -0.03 -6.90
N VAL A 168 12.79 1.05 -7.36
CA VAL A 168 11.62 1.65 -6.73
C VAL A 168 10.52 1.90 -7.75
N SER A 169 9.26 1.92 -7.28
CA SER A 169 8.11 2.39 -8.07
C SER A 169 7.61 3.72 -7.54
N ARG A 170 7.62 4.76 -8.36
CA ARG A 170 7.10 6.10 -8.02
C ARG A 170 5.69 6.26 -8.57
N TYR A 171 4.69 6.56 -7.74
CA TYR A 171 3.30 6.67 -8.19
C TYR A 171 2.88 8.11 -8.48
N PHE A 172 2.30 8.32 -9.65
CA PHE A 172 1.78 9.60 -10.14
C PHE A 172 0.36 9.86 -9.70
N LYS A 173 -0.38 8.80 -9.39
CA LYS A 173 -1.77 8.86 -8.96
C LYS A 173 -2.19 7.53 -8.37
N GLY A 174 -3.38 7.55 -7.79
CA GLY A 174 -4.11 6.37 -7.38
C GLY A 174 -4.27 6.26 -5.88
N SER A 175 -5.06 5.27 -5.47
CA SER A 175 -5.41 4.99 -4.10
C SER A 175 -5.09 3.55 -3.75
N PHE A 176 -4.58 3.34 -2.54
CA PHE A 176 -4.31 2.01 -2.00
C PHE A 176 -5.32 1.72 -0.90
N VAL A 177 -5.66 0.46 -0.71
CA VAL A 177 -6.50 0.04 0.43
C VAL A 177 -5.84 -1.11 1.18
N VAL A 178 -5.92 -1.06 2.50
CA VAL A 178 -5.38 -2.07 3.42
C VAL A 178 -6.52 -2.67 4.21
N PHE A 179 -6.75 -3.96 4.01
CA PHE A 179 -7.73 -4.76 4.74
C PHE A 179 -7.00 -5.80 5.59
N ALA A 180 -7.71 -6.39 6.57
CA ALA A 180 -7.31 -7.67 7.12
C ALA A 180 -7.15 -8.70 5.99
N LYS A 181 -6.16 -9.57 6.07
CA LYS A 181 -5.88 -10.59 5.04
C LYS A 181 -7.11 -11.47 4.78
N SER A 182 -7.80 -11.85 5.85
CA SER A 182 -9.01 -12.66 5.84
C SER A 182 -10.31 -11.86 5.71
N SER A 183 -10.23 -10.56 5.39
CA SER A 183 -11.40 -9.72 5.17
C SER A 183 -12.31 -10.33 4.09
N PRO A 184 -13.65 -10.31 4.28
CA PRO A 184 -14.59 -10.75 3.26
C PRO A 184 -14.40 -10.02 1.92
N TYR A 185 -13.89 -8.78 1.95
CA TYR A 185 -13.57 -8.04 0.75
C TYR A 185 -12.53 -8.75 -0.15
N ASN A 186 -11.51 -9.37 0.45
CA ASN A 186 -10.45 -10.07 -0.28
C ASN A 186 -10.89 -11.44 -0.81
N LYS A 187 -11.98 -12.02 -0.28
CA LYS A 187 -12.52 -13.32 -0.72
C LYS A 187 -13.21 -13.25 -2.08
N ASN A 188 -13.61 -12.05 -2.50
CA ASN A 188 -14.22 -11.85 -3.80
C ASN A 188 -13.12 -11.68 -4.86
N HIS A 189 -13.04 -12.59 -5.85
CA HIS A 189 -12.06 -12.52 -6.94
C HIS A 189 -12.10 -11.19 -7.71
N VAL A 190 -13.22 -10.47 -7.67
CA VAL A 190 -13.37 -9.18 -8.35
C VAL A 190 -12.76 -8.00 -7.55
N SER A 191 -12.22 -8.22 -6.35
CA SER A 191 -11.53 -7.18 -5.56
C SER A 191 -10.18 -6.72 -6.14
N TYR A 192 -9.62 -7.51 -7.07
CA TYR A 192 -8.35 -7.24 -7.75
C TYR A 192 -8.47 -6.38 -9.01
N ASP A 193 -9.68 -5.93 -9.37
CA ASP A 193 -9.95 -5.06 -10.53
C ASP A 193 -9.64 -3.56 -10.30
N ALA A 194 -9.04 -3.25 -9.14
CA ALA A 194 -8.75 -1.92 -8.64
C ALA A 194 -9.96 -0.97 -8.56
N ARG A 195 -11.18 -1.49 -8.34
CA ARG A 195 -12.39 -0.67 -8.15
C ARG A 195 -12.25 0.44 -7.10
N HIS A 196 -11.46 0.21 -6.06
CA HIS A 196 -11.19 1.17 -5.00
C HIS A 196 -10.50 2.44 -5.51
N ASP A 197 -9.76 2.34 -6.62
CA ASP A 197 -9.10 3.47 -7.27
C ASP A 197 -10.04 4.24 -8.22
N LYS A 198 -11.03 3.56 -8.79
CA LYS A 198 -12.07 4.16 -9.65
C LYS A 198 -13.08 5.00 -8.86
N MET A 199 -12.98 5.00 -7.53
CA MET A 199 -13.90 5.66 -6.60
C MET A 199 -13.14 6.58 -5.64
N ASN A 200 -13.76 7.69 -5.27
CA ASN A 200 -13.30 8.48 -4.12
C ASN A 200 -13.64 7.78 -2.79
N GLY A 201 -13.06 8.24 -1.68
CA GLY A 201 -13.25 7.62 -0.36
C GLY A 201 -14.73 7.41 0.02
N LYS A 202 -15.57 8.44 -0.18
CA LYS A 202 -17.02 8.37 0.09
C LYS A 202 -17.73 7.29 -0.73
N LYS A 203 -17.52 7.28 -2.05
CA LYS A 203 -18.13 6.29 -2.95
C LYS A 203 -17.66 4.88 -2.64
N PHE A 204 -16.36 4.72 -2.31
CA PHE A 204 -15.82 3.42 -1.94
C PHE A 204 -16.40 2.91 -0.62
N ARG A 205 -16.54 3.77 0.40
CA ARG A 205 -17.21 3.41 1.65
C ARG A 205 -18.64 2.95 1.42
N GLN A 206 -19.43 3.70 0.65
CA GLN A 206 -20.82 3.34 0.30
C GLN A 206 -20.89 2.01 -0.44
N TYR A 207 -19.90 1.73 -1.28
CA TYR A 207 -19.80 0.46 -1.97
C TYR A 207 -19.53 -0.70 -0.99
N ILE A 208 -18.66 -0.52 0.00
CA ILE A 208 -18.44 -1.52 1.07
C ILE A 208 -19.70 -1.73 1.92
N GLU A 209 -20.43 -0.67 2.27
CA GLU A 209 -21.70 -0.77 3.01
C GLU A 209 -22.72 -1.63 2.26
N LYS A 210 -22.84 -1.47 0.93
CA LYS A 210 -23.69 -2.33 0.09
C LYS A 210 -23.23 -3.78 0.07
N CYS A 211 -21.92 -4.03 0.05
CA CYS A 211 -21.38 -5.39 0.12
C CYS A 211 -21.69 -6.06 1.46
N ILE A 212 -21.62 -5.32 2.57
CA ILE A 212 -21.98 -5.82 3.90
C ILE A 212 -23.47 -6.19 3.94
N ILE A 213 -24.35 -5.31 3.50
CA ILE A 213 -25.81 -5.58 3.46
C ILE A 213 -26.10 -6.84 2.67
N LYS A 214 -25.55 -6.94 1.45
CA LYS A 214 -25.74 -8.10 0.58
C LYS A 214 -25.26 -9.40 1.23
N LEU A 215 -24.10 -9.40 1.89
CA LEU A 215 -23.58 -10.60 2.56
C LEU A 215 -24.50 -11.05 3.71
N ASN A 216 -25.04 -10.10 4.47
CA ASN A 216 -25.94 -10.38 5.60
C ASN A 216 -27.33 -10.87 5.15
N GLU A 217 -27.77 -10.53 3.94
CA GLU A 217 -29.01 -11.06 3.35
C GLU A 217 -28.84 -12.50 2.82
N GLU A 218 -27.60 -12.90 2.51
CA GLU A 218 -27.24 -14.22 1.96
C GLU A 218 -26.80 -15.24 3.03
N SER A 219 -26.64 -14.82 4.29
CA SER A 219 -26.17 -15.65 5.43
C SER A 219 -27.33 -16.09 6.33
#